data_AF-A0A158IU26-F1
#
_entry.id   AF-A0A158IU26-F1
#
_cell.length_a   1.000
_cell.length_b   1.000
_cell.length_c   1.000
_cell.angle_alpha   90.00
_cell.angle_beta   90.00
_cell.angle_gamma   90.00
#
_symmetry.space_group_name_H-M   'P 1'
#
loop_
_entity.id
_entity.type
_entity.pdbx_description
1 polymer ?
#
loop_
_entity_poly.entity_id
_entity_poly.type
_entity_poly.pdbx_seq_one_letter_code
_entity_poly.pdbx_strand_id
1 'polypeptide(L)'
;MAQAFPPNHHERHDRQDQSSDAVPDERWFSEAPTAAVAQAVLSVDAAVTLKRRAAAAWLTAPGDAVPLLPVKPSRLELAVVIALAETFGTALSAAPRFVPVLDFIADYGAVKLVQRVMYGSPPESDNCADFDVTAYAAENARLAELPREARTAFEFLCATWLEAFMAQAAPAPPSTNGGRRGRDESIDEPGDEFDEEGGDA
;
A
#
# COMPACT_ATOMS: atom_id res chain seq x y z
N MET A 1 73.26 -34.81 26.66
CA MET A 1 72.84 -33.52 27.25
C MET A 1 73.07 -32.44 26.21
N ALA A 2 72.02 -31.66 25.90
CA ALA A 2 71.95 -30.28 25.38
C ALA A 2 72.93 -29.79 24.29
N GLN A 3 72.60 -28.97 23.29
CA GLN A 3 71.39 -28.26 22.83
C GLN A 3 71.78 -27.68 21.46
N ALA A 4 70.87 -27.66 20.48
CA ALA A 4 70.90 -26.74 19.36
C ALA A 4 69.46 -26.48 18.89
N PHE A 5 69.02 -25.23 18.96
CA PHE A 5 67.85 -24.65 18.27
C PHE A 5 68.41 -23.68 17.21
N PRO A 6 67.76 -23.47 16.05
CA PRO A 6 66.59 -22.57 16.03
C PRO A 6 65.56 -22.95 14.92
N PRO A 7 64.73 -22.01 14.41
CA PRO A 7 63.28 -21.99 14.59
C PRO A 7 62.53 -22.53 13.36
N ASN A 8 61.60 -23.47 13.54
CA ASN A 8 60.62 -23.73 12.48
C ASN A 8 59.42 -22.81 12.66
N HIS A 9 59.50 -21.65 12.02
CA HIS A 9 58.35 -20.85 11.66
C HIS A 9 57.32 -21.76 10.97
N HIS A 10 56.18 -21.97 11.63
CA HIS A 10 54.97 -22.39 10.94
C HIS A 10 54.44 -21.20 10.14
N GLU A 11 55.07 -20.91 9.00
CA GLU A 11 54.33 -20.37 7.87
C GLU A 11 53.40 -21.48 7.38
N ARG A 12 52.12 -21.34 7.71
CA ARG A 12 50.96 -21.62 6.86
C ARG A 12 49.72 -21.24 7.67
N HIS A 13 49.52 -19.93 7.83
CA HIS A 13 48.19 -19.35 7.97
C HIS A 13 47.74 -18.82 6.60
N ASP A 14 47.92 -19.63 5.54
CA ASP A 14 47.11 -19.53 4.33
C ASP A 14 45.88 -20.41 4.51
N ARG A 15 45.01 -19.99 5.40
CA ARG A 15 43.58 -20.25 5.30
C ARG A 15 42.89 -18.98 5.75
N GLN A 16 42.86 -18.03 4.81
CA GLN A 16 41.60 -17.36 4.54
C GLN A 16 40.56 -18.45 4.28
N ASP A 17 39.98 -18.99 5.36
CA ASP A 17 38.56 -19.30 5.37
C ASP A 17 37.87 -17.95 5.19
N GLN A 18 37.91 -17.45 3.95
CA GLN A 18 36.80 -16.69 3.41
C GLN A 18 35.67 -17.71 3.30
N SER A 19 35.08 -18.01 4.45
CA SER A 19 33.72 -18.48 4.55
C SER A 19 32.92 -17.50 3.71
N SER A 20 32.58 -17.96 2.51
CA SER A 20 31.65 -17.31 1.62
C SER A 20 30.30 -17.33 2.31
N ASP A 21 30.11 -16.42 3.26
CA ASP A 21 28.83 -15.77 3.48
C ASP A 21 28.60 -14.87 2.27
N ALA A 22 28.40 -15.51 1.11
CA ALA A 22 27.71 -14.87 0.02
C ALA A 22 26.28 -14.71 0.50
N VAL A 23 26.03 -13.60 1.19
CA VAL A 23 24.68 -13.10 1.44
C VAL A 23 24.01 -13.07 0.07
N PRO A 24 22.97 -13.86 -0.20
CA PRO A 24 22.33 -13.86 -1.50
C PRO A 24 21.37 -12.67 -1.59
N ASP A 25 21.87 -11.43 -1.43
CA ASP A 25 20.99 -10.26 -1.27
C ASP A 25 21.36 -9.01 -2.08
N GLU A 26 22.55 -8.92 -2.68
CA GLU A 26 22.87 -7.71 -3.46
C GLU A 26 22.41 -7.79 -4.92
N ARG A 27 22.02 -8.96 -5.41
CA ARG A 27 21.70 -9.14 -6.83
C ARG A 27 20.31 -8.62 -7.23
N TRP A 28 19.36 -8.59 -6.30
CA TRP A 28 17.94 -8.48 -6.62
C TRP A 28 17.46 -7.06 -7.03
N PHE A 29 18.29 -6.03 -6.81
CA PHE A 29 18.03 -4.65 -7.28
C PHE A 29 19.20 -3.99 -8.01
N SER A 30 20.35 -4.65 -8.10
CA SER A 30 21.57 -4.05 -8.67
C SER A 30 21.70 -4.25 -10.18
N GLU A 31 20.99 -5.24 -10.73
CA GLU A 31 20.95 -5.50 -12.16
C GLU A 31 19.85 -4.64 -12.82
N ALA A 32 20.16 -4.02 -13.95
CA ALA A 32 19.18 -3.19 -14.66
C ALA A 32 17.96 -4.05 -15.04
N PRO A 33 16.71 -3.57 -14.84
CA PRO A 33 15.52 -4.34 -15.16
C PRO A 33 15.58 -4.79 -16.62
N THR A 34 15.25 -6.06 -16.86
CA THR A 34 15.18 -6.54 -18.24
C THR A 34 14.15 -5.73 -19.03
N ALA A 35 14.34 -5.59 -20.33
CA ALA A 35 13.38 -4.88 -21.19
C ALA A 35 11.95 -5.44 -21.05
N ALA A 36 11.81 -6.75 -20.81
CA ALA A 36 10.54 -7.41 -20.57
C ALA A 36 9.86 -6.95 -19.26
N VAL A 37 10.63 -6.86 -18.17
CA VAL A 37 10.13 -6.33 -16.88
C VAL A 37 9.72 -4.87 -17.03
N ALA A 38 10.56 -4.04 -17.65
CA ALA A 38 10.24 -2.64 -17.88
C ALA A 38 8.93 -2.46 -18.67
N GLN A 39 8.73 -3.27 -19.71
CA GLN A 39 7.49 -3.27 -20.50
C GLN A 39 6.27 -3.72 -19.67
N ALA A 40 6.42 -4.75 -18.84
CA ALA A 40 5.34 -5.21 -17.95
C ALA A 40 4.95 -4.12 -16.94
N VAL A 41 5.94 -3.48 -16.30
CA VAL A 41 5.72 -2.37 -15.35
C VAL A 41 5.01 -1.20 -16.02
N LEU A 42 5.47 -0.76 -17.21
CA LEU A 42 4.82 0.33 -17.96
C LEU A 42 3.38 -0.01 -18.36
N SER A 43 3.13 -1.27 -18.74
CA SER A 43 1.79 -1.74 -19.11
C SER A 43 0.85 -1.71 -17.90
N VAL A 44 1.32 -2.17 -16.73
CA VAL A 44 0.56 -2.17 -15.49
C VAL A 44 0.32 -0.75 -14.98
N ASP A 45 1.34 0.12 -14.99
CA ASP A 45 1.21 1.54 -14.62
C ASP A 45 0.14 2.25 -15.48
N ALA A 46 0.17 2.03 -16.79
CA ALA A 46 -0.81 2.56 -17.72
C ALA A 46 -2.23 2.04 -17.43
N ALA A 47 -2.38 0.73 -17.19
CA ALA A 47 -3.67 0.11 -16.89
C ALA A 47 -4.28 0.63 -15.57
N VAL A 48 -3.48 0.69 -14.50
CA VAL A 48 -3.89 1.22 -13.20
C VAL A 48 -4.27 2.69 -13.32
N THR A 49 -3.44 3.50 -14.00
CA THR A 49 -3.70 4.92 -14.23
C THR A 49 -4.99 5.13 -15.01
N LEU A 50 -5.22 4.34 -16.06
CA LEU A 50 -6.43 4.42 -16.88
C LEU A 50 -7.68 4.11 -16.06
N LYS A 51 -7.66 3.03 -15.28
CA LYS A 51 -8.80 2.62 -14.46
C LYS A 51 -9.11 3.64 -13.37
N ARG A 52 -8.09 4.15 -12.65
CA ARG A 52 -8.27 5.21 -11.66
C ARG A 52 -8.80 6.50 -12.26
N ARG A 53 -8.34 6.89 -13.46
CA ARG A 53 -8.86 8.06 -14.17
C ARG A 53 -10.33 7.87 -14.56
N ALA A 54 -10.70 6.70 -15.06
CA ALA A 54 -12.10 6.39 -15.37
C ALA A 54 -12.96 6.50 -14.11
N ALA A 55 -12.57 5.86 -13.01
CA ALA A 55 -13.25 5.94 -11.72
C ALA A 55 -13.37 7.39 -11.21
N ALA A 56 -12.30 8.17 -11.30
CA ALA A 56 -12.32 9.59 -10.95
C ALA A 56 -13.32 10.39 -11.79
N ALA A 57 -13.37 10.16 -13.11
CA ALA A 57 -14.32 10.83 -13.98
C ALA A 57 -15.77 10.52 -13.59
N TRP A 58 -16.07 9.25 -13.27
CA TRP A 58 -17.38 8.82 -12.75
C TRP A 58 -17.73 9.50 -11.43
N LEU A 59 -16.78 9.64 -10.51
CA LEU A 59 -16.97 10.30 -9.21
C LEU A 59 -17.15 11.81 -9.31
N THR A 60 -16.49 12.46 -10.27
CA THR A 60 -16.62 13.92 -10.47
C THR A 60 -17.88 14.33 -11.22
N ALA A 61 -18.54 13.40 -11.92
CA ALA A 61 -19.76 13.71 -12.68
C ALA A 61 -20.96 14.12 -11.80
N PRO A 62 -21.16 13.55 -10.59
CA PRO A 62 -22.14 14.03 -9.61
C PRO A 62 -21.74 15.30 -8.83
N GLY A 63 -20.54 15.83 -9.01
CA GLY A 63 -20.20 17.19 -8.60
C GLY A 63 -19.60 17.43 -7.21
N ASP A 64 -19.07 16.41 -6.49
CA ASP A 64 -18.13 16.70 -5.37
C ASP A 64 -17.33 15.51 -4.79
N ALA A 65 -17.27 14.34 -5.45
CA ALA A 65 -16.54 13.21 -4.90
C ALA A 65 -15.04 13.24 -5.27
N VAL A 66 -14.18 13.22 -4.24
CA VAL A 66 -12.72 13.12 -4.40
C VAL A 66 -12.33 11.65 -4.55
N PRO A 67 -11.52 11.27 -5.55
CA PRO A 67 -11.01 9.92 -5.69
C PRO A 67 -10.24 9.47 -4.44
N LEU A 68 -10.50 8.25 -3.97
CA LEU A 68 -9.86 7.69 -2.78
C LEU A 68 -8.35 7.47 -2.95
N LEU A 69 -7.88 7.28 -4.18
CA LEU A 69 -6.47 7.07 -4.51
C LEU A 69 -5.99 8.08 -5.57
N PRO A 70 -4.72 8.50 -5.52
CA PRO A 70 -4.11 9.28 -6.60
C PRO A 70 -4.18 8.54 -7.94
N VAL A 71 -4.45 9.27 -9.02
CA VAL A 71 -4.59 8.72 -10.37
C VAL A 71 -3.31 8.01 -10.83
N LYS A 72 -2.14 8.59 -10.54
CA LYS A 72 -0.85 7.94 -10.84
C LYS A 72 -0.41 7.07 -9.65
N PRO A 73 0.10 5.86 -9.91
CA PRO A 73 0.74 5.05 -8.88
C PRO A 73 1.86 5.80 -8.15
N SER A 74 1.91 5.63 -6.83
CA SER A 74 3.01 6.19 -6.03
C SER A 74 4.32 5.42 -6.27
N ARG A 75 5.45 5.99 -5.82
CA ARG A 75 6.75 5.29 -5.85
C ARG A 75 6.72 3.94 -5.12
N LEU A 76 5.96 3.87 -4.03
CA LEU A 76 5.75 2.64 -3.25
C LEU A 76 4.95 1.62 -4.06
N GLU A 77 3.90 2.06 -4.76
CA GLU A 77 3.10 1.17 -5.62
C GLU A 77 3.90 0.66 -6.81
N LEU A 78 4.74 1.50 -7.42
CA LEU A 78 5.65 1.08 -8.49
C LEU A 78 6.67 0.05 -8.00
N ALA A 79 7.18 0.15 -6.77
CA ALA A 79 8.08 -0.86 -6.21
C ALA A 79 7.39 -2.23 -6.09
N VAL A 80 6.11 -2.26 -5.68
CA VAL A 80 5.30 -3.48 -5.64
C VAL A 80 5.06 -4.03 -7.05
N VAL A 81 4.74 -3.17 -8.02
CA VAL A 81 4.55 -3.57 -9.42
C VAL A 81 5.83 -4.13 -10.03
N ILE A 82 6.99 -3.55 -9.71
CA ILE A 82 8.31 -4.08 -10.11
C ILE A 82 8.51 -5.48 -9.52
N ALA A 83 8.29 -5.68 -8.22
CA ALA A 83 8.40 -7.00 -7.61
C ALA A 83 7.50 -8.06 -8.25
N LEU A 84 6.26 -7.68 -8.60
CA LEU A 84 5.34 -8.55 -9.34
C LEU A 84 5.86 -8.85 -10.75
N ALA A 85 6.38 -7.84 -11.46
CA ALA A 85 6.89 -7.99 -12.81
C ALA A 85 8.19 -8.81 -12.85
N GLU A 86 9.05 -8.71 -11.85
CA GLU A 86 10.23 -9.58 -11.69
C GLU A 86 9.83 -11.03 -11.44
N THR A 87 8.74 -11.26 -10.69
CA THR A 87 8.25 -12.61 -10.39
C THR A 87 7.55 -13.26 -11.59
N PHE A 88 6.67 -12.50 -12.27
CA PHE A 88 5.75 -13.04 -13.27
C PHE A 88 6.08 -12.65 -14.72
N GLY A 89 7.04 -11.75 -14.91
CA GLY A 89 7.43 -11.24 -16.22
C GLY A 89 6.26 -10.62 -16.99
N THR A 90 6.25 -10.85 -18.30
CA THR A 90 5.18 -10.36 -19.20
C THR A 90 3.83 -11.01 -18.95
N ALA A 91 3.78 -12.15 -18.24
CA ALA A 91 2.50 -12.77 -17.88
C ALA A 91 1.65 -11.85 -17.00
N LEU A 92 2.28 -10.97 -16.21
CA LEU A 92 1.58 -10.01 -15.34
C LEU A 92 0.62 -9.10 -16.10
N SER A 93 1.01 -8.64 -17.31
CA SER A 93 0.19 -7.76 -18.14
C SER A 93 -0.61 -8.49 -19.22
N ALA A 94 -0.17 -9.69 -19.63
CA ALA A 94 -0.78 -10.42 -20.74
C ALA A 94 -1.79 -11.51 -20.30
N ALA A 95 -1.61 -12.13 -19.14
CA ALA A 95 -2.44 -13.26 -18.74
C ALA A 95 -3.71 -12.79 -18.00
N PRO A 96 -4.91 -13.21 -18.44
CA PRO A 96 -6.18 -12.80 -17.83
C PRO A 96 -6.30 -13.10 -16.34
N ARG A 97 -5.57 -14.10 -15.84
CA ARG A 97 -5.55 -14.49 -14.43
C ARG A 97 -5.08 -13.37 -13.49
N PHE A 98 -4.32 -12.39 -13.99
CA PHE A 98 -3.85 -11.25 -13.20
C PHE A 98 -4.80 -10.06 -13.21
N VAL A 99 -5.87 -10.08 -14.03
CA VAL A 99 -6.86 -8.98 -14.06
C VAL A 99 -7.41 -8.66 -12.66
N PRO A 100 -7.82 -9.63 -11.82
CA PRO A 100 -8.28 -9.33 -10.46
C PRO A 100 -7.22 -8.65 -9.58
N VAL A 101 -5.93 -8.97 -9.77
CA VAL A 101 -4.83 -8.35 -9.03
C VAL A 101 -4.63 -6.90 -9.49
N LEU A 102 -4.64 -6.65 -10.80
CA LEU A 102 -4.52 -5.30 -11.36
C LEU A 102 -5.73 -4.43 -10.97
N ASP A 103 -6.92 -5.03 -10.98
CA ASP A 103 -8.14 -4.38 -10.53
C ASP A 103 -8.06 -4.00 -9.05
N PHE A 104 -7.60 -4.92 -8.21
CA PHE A 104 -7.39 -4.66 -6.79
C PHE A 104 -6.37 -3.53 -6.55
N ILE A 105 -5.26 -3.50 -7.29
CA ILE A 105 -4.28 -2.42 -7.20
C ILE A 105 -4.91 -1.08 -7.60
N ALA A 106 -5.71 -1.06 -8.66
CA ALA A 106 -6.36 0.17 -9.10
C ALA A 106 -7.35 0.70 -8.06
N ASP A 107 -8.13 -0.18 -7.45
CA ASP A 107 -9.24 0.18 -6.57
C ASP A 107 -8.79 0.44 -5.11
N TYR A 108 -7.85 -0.35 -4.60
CA TYR A 108 -7.42 -0.34 -3.20
C TYR A 108 -5.94 0.00 -2.98
N GLY A 109 -5.15 -0.01 -4.05
CA GLY A 109 -3.72 0.29 -4.00
C GLY A 109 -2.84 -0.93 -3.82
N ALA A 110 -1.61 -0.85 -4.33
CA ALA A 110 -0.67 -1.99 -4.32
C ALA A 110 -0.19 -2.36 -2.90
N VAL A 111 -0.20 -1.42 -1.97
CA VAL A 111 0.17 -1.67 -0.57
C VAL A 111 -0.86 -2.54 0.13
N LYS A 112 -2.16 -2.29 -0.11
CA LYS A 112 -3.23 -3.13 0.42
C LYS A 112 -3.14 -4.55 -0.12
N LEU A 113 -2.69 -4.72 -1.36
CA LEU A 113 -2.44 -6.05 -1.93
C LEU A 113 -1.36 -6.78 -1.13
N VAL A 114 -0.21 -6.13 -0.92
CA VAL A 114 0.89 -6.71 -0.13
C VAL A 114 0.42 -7.07 1.28
N GLN A 115 -0.28 -6.16 1.97
CA GLN A 115 -0.82 -6.43 3.30
C GLN A 115 -1.74 -7.66 3.29
N ARG A 116 -2.61 -7.77 2.28
CA ARG A 116 -3.54 -8.90 2.15
C ARG A 116 -2.83 -10.23 1.88
N VAL A 117 -1.79 -10.22 1.05
CA VAL A 117 -0.99 -11.42 0.73
C VAL A 117 -0.14 -11.86 1.93
N MET A 118 0.44 -10.91 2.63
CA MET A 118 1.36 -11.16 3.75
C MET A 118 0.63 -11.54 5.04
N TYR A 119 -0.46 -10.84 5.35
CA TYR A 119 -1.11 -10.88 6.67
C TYR A 119 -2.58 -11.32 6.61
N GLY A 120 -3.15 -11.53 5.41
CA GLY A 120 -4.58 -11.79 5.23
C GLY A 120 -5.42 -10.50 5.26
N SER A 121 -6.74 -10.64 5.09
CA SER A 121 -7.66 -9.51 5.26
C SER A 121 -7.94 -9.28 6.74
N PRO A 122 -7.81 -8.05 7.26
CA PRO A 122 -8.50 -7.69 8.49
C PRO A 122 -10.01 -7.86 8.27
N PRO A 123 -10.79 -8.30 9.27
CA PRO A 123 -12.24 -8.10 9.24
C PRO A 123 -12.47 -6.58 9.18
N GLU A 124 -13.18 -6.12 8.16
CA GLU A 124 -13.64 -4.75 8.10
C GLU A 124 -14.49 -4.51 9.35
N SER A 125 -14.00 -3.66 10.25
CA SER A 125 -14.63 -3.37 11.54
C SER A 125 -15.79 -2.40 11.34
N ASP A 126 -16.70 -2.71 10.43
CA ASP A 126 -17.99 -2.06 10.34
C ASP A 126 -19.03 -3.16 10.36
N ASN A 127 -19.91 -3.10 11.37
CA ASN A 127 -20.97 -4.06 11.65
C ASN A 127 -22.05 -4.06 10.55
N CYS A 128 -21.68 -4.39 9.32
CA CYS A 128 -22.59 -4.61 8.21
C CYS A 128 -22.92 -6.10 8.21
N ALA A 129 -23.99 -6.47 8.92
CA ALA A 129 -24.44 -7.85 9.12
C ALA A 129 -24.83 -8.61 7.84
N ASP A 130 -24.83 -7.93 6.68
CA ASP A 130 -25.15 -8.51 5.36
C ASP A 130 -23.90 -8.85 4.51
N PHE A 131 -22.69 -8.66 5.04
CA PHE A 131 -21.49 -9.02 4.30
C PHE A 131 -21.30 -10.54 4.31
N ASP A 132 -21.36 -11.19 3.15
CA ASP A 132 -21.02 -12.62 3.02
C ASP A 132 -19.50 -12.79 3.24
N VAL A 133 -19.15 -12.95 4.51
CA VAL A 133 -17.79 -13.18 5.00
C VAL A 133 -17.15 -14.39 4.30
N THR A 134 -17.94 -15.37 3.87
CA THR A 134 -17.42 -16.59 3.23
C THR A 134 -17.05 -16.35 1.76
N ALA A 135 -17.88 -15.62 1.01
CA ALA A 135 -17.56 -15.23 -0.37
C ALA A 135 -16.36 -14.28 -0.42
N TYR A 136 -16.28 -13.32 0.50
CA TYR A 136 -15.13 -12.43 0.62
C TYR A 136 -13.86 -13.18 1.03
N ALA A 137 -13.92 -14.10 2.00
CA ALA A 137 -12.77 -14.92 2.37
C ALA A 137 -12.29 -15.81 1.21
N ALA A 138 -13.21 -16.36 0.41
CA ALA A 138 -12.86 -17.14 -0.77
C ALA A 138 -12.20 -16.29 -1.85
N GLU A 139 -12.69 -15.07 -2.10
CA GLU A 139 -12.05 -14.14 -3.03
C GLU A 139 -10.67 -13.71 -2.54
N ASN A 140 -10.50 -13.54 -1.23
CA ASN A 140 -9.21 -13.22 -0.63
C ASN A 140 -8.22 -14.35 -0.76
N ALA A 141 -8.67 -15.60 -0.56
CA ALA A 141 -7.83 -16.76 -0.79
C ALA A 141 -7.38 -16.81 -2.26
N ARG A 142 -8.26 -16.55 -3.22
CA ARG A 142 -7.88 -16.50 -4.65
C ARG A 142 -6.89 -15.37 -4.94
N LEU A 143 -7.14 -14.16 -4.43
CA LEU A 143 -6.26 -13.01 -4.58
C LEU A 143 -4.92 -13.18 -3.86
N ALA A 144 -4.85 -13.99 -2.80
CA ALA A 144 -3.62 -14.27 -2.07
C ALA A 144 -2.81 -15.43 -2.66
N GLU A 145 -3.47 -16.44 -3.23
CA GLU A 145 -2.80 -17.56 -3.91
C GLU A 145 -2.11 -17.10 -5.20
N LEU A 146 -2.70 -16.17 -5.95
CA LEU A 146 -2.17 -15.77 -7.26
C LEU A 146 -0.80 -15.04 -7.20
N PRO A 147 -0.56 -14.07 -6.29
CA PRO A 147 0.73 -13.44 -6.08
C PRO A 147 1.58 -14.14 -5.00
N ARG A 148 1.23 -15.37 -4.57
CA ARG A 148 1.97 -16.10 -3.53
C ARG A 148 3.43 -16.33 -3.91
N GLU A 149 3.71 -16.51 -5.20
CA GLU A 149 5.08 -16.63 -5.73
C GLU A 149 5.90 -15.34 -5.54
N ALA A 150 5.26 -14.18 -5.42
CA ALA A 150 5.92 -12.89 -5.16
C ALA A 150 6.14 -12.61 -3.66
N ARG A 151 5.75 -13.52 -2.77
CA ARG A 151 5.82 -13.32 -1.31
C ARG A 151 7.23 -12.98 -0.83
N THR A 152 8.25 -13.68 -1.32
CA THR A 152 9.64 -13.41 -0.96
C THR A 152 10.04 -11.98 -1.35
N ALA A 153 9.65 -11.51 -2.54
CA ALA A 153 9.91 -10.13 -2.95
C ALA A 153 9.17 -9.10 -2.08
N PHE A 154 7.95 -9.43 -1.62
CA PHE A 154 7.21 -8.59 -0.68
C PHE A 154 7.85 -8.54 0.71
N GLU A 155 8.41 -9.63 1.20
CA GLU A 155 9.17 -9.67 2.46
C GLU A 155 10.35 -8.69 2.40
N PHE A 156 11.11 -8.70 1.30
CA PHE A 156 12.19 -7.73 1.07
C PHE A 156 11.70 -6.27 1.03
N LEU A 157 10.60 -6.00 0.31
CA LEU A 157 10.03 -4.65 0.25
C LEU A 157 9.58 -4.16 1.65
N CYS A 158 8.92 -5.03 2.42
CA CYS A 158 8.51 -4.74 3.78
C CYS A 158 9.72 -4.51 4.71
N ALA A 159 10.79 -5.29 4.57
CA ALA A 159 12.02 -5.10 5.35
C ALA A 159 12.73 -3.79 4.99
N THR A 160 12.71 -3.42 3.71
CA THR A 160 13.40 -2.20 3.23
C THR A 160 12.63 -0.94 3.60
N TRP A 161 11.31 -0.92 3.39
CA TRP A 161 10.46 0.28 3.53
C TRP A 161 9.32 0.10 4.56
N LEU A 162 9.62 -0.52 5.70
CA LEU A 162 8.65 -0.87 6.74
C LEU A 162 7.75 0.31 7.16
N GLU A 163 8.35 1.48 7.40
CA GLU A 163 7.61 2.68 7.84
C GLU A 163 6.59 3.15 6.79
N ALA A 164 6.91 3.04 5.50
CA ALA A 164 6.01 3.45 4.42
C ALA A 164 4.80 2.49 4.29
N PHE A 165 5.02 1.20 4.49
CA PHE A 165 3.95 0.19 4.52
C PHE A 165 3.06 0.34 5.76
N MET A 166 3.65 0.67 6.92
CA MET A 166 2.91 0.89 8.17
C MET A 166 2.11 2.20 8.16
N ALA A 167 2.64 3.28 7.56
CA ALA A 167 1.94 4.56 7.44
C ALA A 167 0.65 4.46 6.61
N GLN A 168 0.60 3.57 5.61
CA GLN A 168 -0.61 3.28 4.83
C GLN A 168 -1.51 2.19 5.46
N ALA A 169 -1.02 1.49 6.49
CA ALA A 169 -1.82 0.54 7.26
C ALA A 169 -2.75 1.24 8.27
N ALA A 170 -2.35 2.42 8.77
CA ALA A 170 -3.14 3.17 9.72
C ALA A 170 -4.45 3.65 9.07
N PRO A 171 -5.63 3.39 9.67
CA PRO A 171 -6.86 4.00 9.20
C PRO A 171 -6.72 5.52 9.27
N ALA A 172 -7.22 6.22 8.25
CA ALA A 172 -7.27 7.67 8.28
C ALA A 172 -7.95 8.11 9.59
N PRO A 173 -7.38 9.07 10.35
CA PRO A 173 -8.06 9.59 11.52
C PRO A 173 -9.44 10.09 11.09
N PRO A 174 -10.50 9.86 11.89
CA PRO A 174 -11.83 10.31 11.54
C PRO A 174 -11.77 11.81 11.24
N SER A 175 -12.17 12.18 10.03
CA SER A 175 -12.21 13.57 9.59
C SER A 175 -13.14 14.35 10.50
N THR A 176 -12.58 15.10 11.45
CA THR A 176 -13.32 16.02 12.32
C THR A 176 -13.67 17.29 11.54
N ASN A 177 -14.28 17.15 10.36
CA ASN A 177 -14.85 18.27 9.61
C ASN A 177 -16.38 18.18 9.64
N GLY A 178 -16.92 18.21 10.86
CA GLY A 178 -18.36 18.34 11.15
C GLY A 178 -18.67 19.50 12.11
N GLY A 179 -17.74 20.44 12.30
CA GLY A 179 -17.85 21.51 13.29
C GLY A 179 -17.83 22.91 12.70
N ARG A 180 -18.59 23.19 11.63
CA ARG A 180 -18.80 24.59 11.20
C ARG A 180 -20.14 24.82 10.50
N ARG A 181 -21.21 24.88 11.30
CA ARG A 181 -22.43 25.67 11.03
C ARG A 181 -23.24 25.73 12.33
N GLY A 182 -23.12 26.81 13.08
CA GLY A 182 -24.12 27.86 13.03
C GLY A 182 -23.72 28.97 14.00
N ARG A 183 -23.43 30.13 13.43
CA ARG A 183 -23.58 31.42 14.09
C ARG A 183 -25.09 31.60 14.24
N ASP A 184 -25.61 31.43 15.45
CA ASP A 184 -26.94 31.93 15.78
C ASP A 184 -26.78 32.93 16.91
N GLU A 185 -27.24 34.13 16.59
CA GLU A 185 -27.24 35.32 17.43
C GLU A 185 -28.10 35.04 18.66
N SER A 186 -27.47 35.00 19.83
CA SER A 186 -28.20 35.00 21.10
C SER A 186 -28.79 36.39 21.33
N ILE A 187 -30.00 36.57 20.83
CA ILE A 187 -31.18 37.17 21.48
C ILE A 187 -30.83 38.21 22.55
N ASP A 188 -30.94 39.48 22.14
CA ASP A 188 -31.32 40.58 23.02
C ASP A 188 -32.71 40.31 23.59
N GLU A 189 -32.85 40.24 24.92
CA GLU A 189 -33.99 40.78 25.67
C GLU A 189 -33.78 40.63 27.18
N PRO A 190 -33.98 41.73 27.93
CA PRO A 190 -34.69 41.61 29.19
C PRO A 190 -35.79 42.67 29.30
N GLY A 191 -37.01 42.21 29.60
CA GLY A 191 -38.00 42.99 30.34
C GLY A 191 -39.32 43.26 29.62
N ASP A 192 -40.26 42.31 29.76
CA ASP A 192 -41.65 42.60 30.18
C ASP A 192 -41.67 43.80 31.16
N GLU A 193 -42.61 44.74 31.17
CA GLU A 193 -43.97 44.89 30.67
C GLU A 193 -44.35 46.32 31.11
N PHE A 194 -45.16 47.06 30.34
CA PHE A 194 -46.30 47.85 30.81
C PHE A 194 -46.86 48.68 29.63
N ASP A 195 -48.06 48.25 29.24
CA ASP A 195 -48.92 48.80 28.21
C ASP A 195 -49.58 50.14 28.58
N GLU A 196 -50.27 50.65 27.55
CA GLU A 196 -51.44 51.55 27.56
C GLU A 196 -51.21 53.05 27.26
N GLU A 197 -51.20 53.29 25.95
CA GLU A 197 -52.31 53.96 25.24
C GLU A 197 -52.66 55.39 25.69
N GLY A 198 -52.12 56.35 24.93
CA GLY A 198 -52.56 57.74 24.93
C GLY A 198 -53.96 57.87 24.33
N GLY A 199 -54.90 58.30 25.16
CA GLY A 199 -56.19 58.85 24.75
C GLY A 199 -56.09 60.36 24.51
N ASP A 200 -56.57 60.78 23.36
CA ASP A 200 -56.69 62.17 22.87
C ASP A 200 -58.02 62.78 23.36
N ALA A 201 -57.99 63.98 23.96
CA ALA A 201 -59.08 64.97 24.05
C ALA A 201 -58.63 66.26 24.75
#